data_AF-A0A5N5XSU3-F1
#
_entry.id   AF-A0A5N5XSU3-F1
#
_cell.length_a   1.000
_cell.length_b   1.000
_cell.length_c   1.000
_cell.angle_alpha   90.00
_cell.angle_beta   90.00
_cell.angle_gamma   90.00
#
_symmetry.space_group_name_H-M   'P 1'
#
loop_
_entity.id
_entity.type
_entity.pdbx_description
1 polymer ?
#
loop_
_entity_poly.entity_id
_entity_poly.type
_entity_poly.pdbx_seq_one_letter_code
_entity_poly.pdbx_strand_id
1 'polypeptide(L)'
;MVYKDQEEKNYIPILDVLKKEYNLFDIFLVFFSILFMGICQTLKYSYLNSSINNVQKFFSFLFFLFFCFFLYGIYPFFHKMFKEIYLISWPSYKQIFLQIFQVFLFTLILEVVIYFLSYLYDKVDPVFPLL
;
A
#
# COMPACT_ATOMS: atom_id res chain seq x y z
N MET A 1 23.82 -47.19 6.39
CA MET A 1 23.80 -45.87 5.76
C MET A 1 22.39 -45.64 5.26
N VAL A 2 21.60 -44.84 5.97
CA VAL A 2 20.26 -44.43 5.54
C VAL A 2 20.37 -42.96 5.21
N TYR A 3 20.44 -42.64 3.92
CA TYR A 3 20.36 -41.27 3.43
C TYR A 3 18.99 -40.73 3.84
N LYS A 4 18.99 -39.78 4.77
CA LYS A 4 17.82 -38.95 5.06
C LYS A 4 17.84 -37.85 4.01
N ASP A 5 17.04 -38.03 2.95
CA ASP A 5 16.73 -36.94 2.03
C ASP A 5 16.08 -35.81 2.83
N GLN A 6 16.88 -34.80 3.17
CA GLN A 6 16.38 -33.52 3.61
C GLN A 6 15.83 -32.83 2.37
N GLU A 7 14.57 -33.10 2.06
CA GLU A 7 13.78 -32.23 1.19
C GLU A 7 13.82 -30.82 1.80
N GLU A 8 14.71 -29.97 1.30
CA GLU A 8 14.67 -28.52 1.50
C GLU A 8 13.37 -28.01 0.87
N LYS A 9 12.28 -28.14 1.62
CA LYS A 9 11.02 -27.45 1.30
C LYS A 9 11.33 -25.97 1.36
N ASN A 10 11.38 -25.33 0.19
CA ASN A 10 11.44 -23.89 0.03
C ASN A 10 10.45 -23.21 0.97
N TYR A 11 10.95 -22.77 2.13
CA TYR A 11 10.15 -22.13 3.16
C TYR A 11 9.92 -20.70 2.71
N ILE A 12 8.72 -20.41 2.21
CA ILE A 12 8.31 -19.06 1.84
C ILE A 12 7.61 -18.47 3.08
N PRO A 13 8.29 -17.66 3.90
CA PRO A 13 7.74 -17.16 5.17
C PRO A 13 6.44 -16.38 4.99
N ILE A 14 6.28 -15.70 3.84
CA ILE A 14 5.08 -14.92 3.51
C ILE A 14 3.85 -15.83 3.38
N LEU A 15 4.01 -17.01 2.80
CA LEU A 15 2.91 -17.93 2.54
C LEU A 15 2.42 -18.60 3.83
N ASP A 16 3.32 -18.87 4.77
CA ASP A 16 2.97 -19.39 6.09
C ASP A 16 2.30 -18.35 6.98
N VAL A 17 2.72 -17.09 6.92
CA VAL A 17 1.99 -15.99 7.60
C VAL A 17 0.60 -15.85 7.02
N LEU A 18 0.46 -15.84 5.69
CA LEU A 18 -0.83 -15.76 5.03
C LEU A 18 -1.75 -16.93 5.38
N LYS A 19 -1.24 -18.16 5.37
CA LYS A 19 -2.01 -19.37 5.70
C LYS A 19 -2.40 -19.45 7.17
N LYS A 20 -1.56 -18.91 8.07
CA LYS A 20 -1.81 -18.93 9.52
C LYS A 20 -2.80 -17.87 9.95
N GLU A 21 -2.79 -16.73 9.29
CA GLU A 21 -3.60 -15.58 9.68
C GLU A 21 -4.87 -15.40 8.85
N TYR A 22 -4.90 -15.92 7.63
CA TYR A 22 -6.00 -15.76 6.69
C TYR A 22 -6.41 -17.11 6.12
N ASN A 23 -7.71 -17.24 5.85
CA ASN A 23 -8.21 -18.41 5.17
C ASN A 23 -7.74 -18.38 3.70
N LEU A 24 -7.04 -19.44 3.27
CA LEU A 24 -6.58 -19.56 1.87
C LEU A 24 -7.74 -19.47 0.87
N PHE A 25 -8.94 -19.87 1.30
CA PHE A 25 -10.14 -19.73 0.49
C PHE A 25 -10.50 -18.26 0.23
N ASP A 26 -10.38 -17.37 1.22
CA ASP A 26 -10.69 -15.95 1.07
C ASP A 26 -9.67 -15.28 0.14
N ILE A 27 -8.38 -15.63 0.27
CA ILE A 27 -7.31 -15.21 -0.64
C ILE A 27 -7.63 -15.66 -2.07
N PHE A 28 -7.96 -16.93 -2.25
CA PHE A 28 -8.35 -17.47 -3.55
C PHE A 28 -9.56 -16.74 -4.13
N LEU A 29 -10.57 -16.45 -3.32
CA LEU A 29 -11.79 -15.75 -3.71
C LEU A 29 -11.50 -14.30 -4.14
N VAL A 30 -10.56 -13.63 -3.49
CA VAL A 30 -10.06 -12.31 -3.91
C VAL A 30 -9.37 -12.38 -5.28
N PHE A 31 -8.43 -13.31 -5.47
CA PHE A 31 -7.76 -13.45 -6.77
C PHE A 31 -8.74 -13.83 -7.89
N PHE A 32 -9.64 -14.77 -7.60
CA PHE A 32 -10.68 -15.20 -8.53
C PHE A 32 -11.58 -14.04 -8.92
N SER A 33 -12.10 -13.30 -7.95
CA SER A 33 -12.98 -12.14 -8.23
C SER A 33 -12.28 -11.05 -9.05
N ILE A 34 -11.01 -10.73 -8.77
CA ILE A 34 -10.23 -9.75 -9.55
C ILE A 34 -10.09 -10.19 -11.01
N LEU A 35 -9.71 -11.45 -11.26
CA LEU A 35 -9.57 -11.99 -12.61
C LEU A 35 -10.89 -11.90 -13.38
N PHE A 36 -11.99 -12.34 -12.77
CA PHE A 36 -13.30 -12.32 -13.41
C PHE A 36 -13.85 -10.90 -13.62
N MET A 37 -13.60 -9.96 -12.71
CA MET A 37 -13.90 -8.55 -12.93
C MET A 37 -13.14 -8.00 -14.15
N GLY A 38 -11.84 -8.30 -14.27
CA GLY A 38 -11.02 -7.89 -15.41
C GLY A 38 -11.52 -8.46 -16.74
N ILE A 39 -11.88 -9.74 -16.77
CA ILE A 39 -12.47 -10.40 -17.95
C ILE A 39 -13.82 -9.77 -18.30
N CYS A 40 -14.71 -9.57 -17.32
CA CYS A 40 -16.02 -8.96 -17.54
C CYS A 40 -15.90 -7.55 -18.13
N GLN A 41 -14.96 -6.75 -17.64
CA GLN A 41 -14.71 -5.40 -18.14
C GLN A 41 -14.14 -5.42 -19.57
N THR A 42 -13.21 -6.34 -19.86
CA THR A 42 -12.63 -6.49 -21.19
C THR A 42 -13.68 -6.93 -22.21
N LEU A 43 -14.51 -7.91 -21.86
CA LEU A 43 -15.62 -8.37 -22.71
C LEU A 43 -16.67 -7.27 -22.90
N LYS A 44 -17.01 -6.54 -21.83
CA LYS A 44 -17.90 -5.37 -21.94
C LYS A 44 -17.37 -4.36 -22.96
N TYR A 45 -16.06 -4.10 -22.99
CA TYR A 45 -15.45 -3.19 -23.95
C TYR A 45 -15.46 -3.75 -25.38
N SER A 46 -15.17 -5.03 -25.58
CA SER A 46 -15.18 -5.65 -26.92
C SER A 46 -16.57 -5.63 -27.56
N TYR A 47 -17.63 -5.76 -26.75
CA TYR A 47 -19.01 -5.70 -27.22
C TYR A 47 -19.59 -4.27 -27.23
N LEU A 48 -18.81 -3.26 -26.84
CA LEU A 48 -19.27 -1.86 -26.79
C LEU A 48 -19.61 -1.30 -28.17
N ASN A 49 -18.95 -1.80 -29.22
CA ASN A 49 -19.17 -1.37 -30.61
C ASN A 49 -20.27 -2.18 -31.34
N SER A 50 -20.70 -3.31 -30.77
CA SER A 50 -21.84 -4.06 -31.28
C SER A 50 -23.11 -3.51 -30.62
N SER A 51 -24.17 -3.26 -31.40
CA SER A 51 -25.49 -2.76 -30.96
C SER A 51 -26.26 -3.74 -30.02
N ILE A 52 -25.56 -4.64 -29.33
CA ILE A 52 -26.14 -5.68 -28.48
C ILE A 52 -26.18 -5.18 -27.02
N ASN A 53 -27.08 -4.24 -26.75
CA ASN A 53 -27.24 -3.60 -25.44
C ASN A 53 -27.49 -4.61 -24.29
N ASN A 54 -28.11 -5.77 -24.57
CA ASN A 54 -28.42 -6.78 -23.55
C ASN A 54 -27.17 -7.50 -23.02
N VAL A 55 -26.19 -7.77 -23.90
CA VAL A 55 -24.94 -8.45 -23.52
C VAL A 55 -24.07 -7.53 -22.66
N GLN A 56 -24.04 -6.23 -22.97
CA GLN A 56 -23.32 -5.24 -22.17
C GLN A 56 -23.89 -5.09 -20.74
N LYS A 57 -25.23 -5.11 -20.61
CA LYS A 57 -25.91 -5.10 -19.30
C LYS A 57 -25.60 -6.36 -18.51
N PHE A 58 -25.59 -7.52 -19.16
CA PHE A 58 -25.22 -8.79 -18.53
C PHE A 58 -23.79 -8.78 -17.98
N PHE A 59 -22.80 -8.34 -18.75
CA PHE A 59 -21.42 -8.22 -18.26
C PHE A 59 -21.27 -7.19 -17.15
N SER A 60 -22.06 -6.11 -17.17
CA SER A 60 -22.07 -5.13 -16.06
C SER A 60 -22.67 -5.71 -14.78
N PHE A 61 -23.71 -6.54 -14.89
CA PHE A 61 -24.27 -7.27 -13.75
C PHE A 61 -23.28 -8.30 -13.19
N LEU A 62 -22.64 -9.09 -14.05
CA LEU A 62 -21.60 -10.04 -13.64
C LEU A 62 -20.44 -9.34 -12.94
N PHE A 63 -19.99 -8.20 -13.47
CA PHE A 63 -18.96 -7.39 -12.82
C PHE A 63 -19.38 -7.01 -11.40
N PHE A 64 -20.61 -6.52 -11.21
CA PHE A 64 -21.11 -6.15 -9.88
C PHE A 64 -21.18 -7.36 -8.93
N LEU A 65 -21.60 -8.51 -9.43
CA LEU A 65 -21.64 -9.75 -8.65
C LEU A 65 -20.23 -10.18 -8.19
N PHE A 66 -19.23 -10.15 -9.07
CA PHE A 66 -17.84 -10.42 -8.68
C PHE A 66 -17.25 -9.35 -7.77
N PHE A 67 -17.68 -8.10 -7.89
CA PHE A 67 -17.32 -7.04 -6.96
C PHE A 67 -17.87 -7.30 -5.55
N CYS A 68 -19.11 -7.81 -5.42
CA CYS A 68 -19.65 -8.24 -4.13
C CYS A 68 -18.83 -9.38 -3.52
N PHE A 69 -18.43 -10.37 -4.33
CA PHE A 69 -17.53 -11.44 -3.86
C PHE A 69 -16.17 -10.89 -3.43
N PHE A 70 -15.59 -9.96 -4.20
CA PHE A 70 -14.35 -9.29 -3.81
C PHE A 70 -14.46 -8.60 -2.44
N LEU A 71 -15.54 -7.85 -2.21
CA LEU A 71 -15.81 -7.19 -0.92
C LEU A 71 -15.93 -8.20 0.22
N TYR A 72 -16.61 -9.33 -0.02
CA TYR A 72 -16.72 -10.40 0.97
C TYR A 72 -15.36 -11.03 1.28
N GLY A 73 -14.55 -11.33 0.26
CA GLY A 73 -13.22 -11.93 0.43
C GLY A 73 -12.22 -11.00 1.12
N ILE A 74 -12.32 -9.68 0.90
CA ILE A 74 -11.41 -8.70 1.50
C ILE A 74 -11.86 -8.23 2.90
N TYR A 75 -13.12 -8.44 3.26
CA TYR A 75 -13.67 -8.08 4.58
C TYR A 75 -12.82 -8.57 5.78
N PRO A 76 -12.39 -9.84 5.88
CA PRO A 76 -11.58 -10.30 7.01
C PRO A 76 -10.25 -9.55 7.12
N PHE A 77 -9.67 -9.13 6.00
CA PHE A 77 -8.43 -8.35 5.97
C PHE A 77 -8.63 -6.97 6.58
N PHE A 78 -9.67 -6.26 6.14
CA PHE A 78 -9.99 -4.94 6.69
C PHE A 78 -10.39 -5.02 8.16
N HIS A 79 -11.21 -5.99 8.54
CA HIS A 79 -11.64 -6.15 9.92
C HIS A 79 -10.45 -6.32 10.88
N LYS A 80 -9.48 -7.16 10.51
CA LYS A 80 -8.26 -7.35 11.29
C LYS A 80 -7.41 -6.08 11.34
N MET A 81 -7.17 -5.44 10.20
CA MET A 81 -6.43 -4.17 10.12
C MET A 81 -7.06 -3.08 11.00
N PHE A 82 -8.39 -2.90 10.96
CA PHE A 82 -9.08 -1.93 11.80
C PHE A 82 -8.95 -2.25 13.29
N LYS A 83 -9.02 -3.54 13.66
CA LYS A 83 -8.81 -3.96 15.05
C LYS A 83 -7.40 -3.63 15.54
N GLU A 84 -6.39 -3.86 14.71
CA GLU A 84 -5.00 -3.51 15.04
C GLU A 84 -4.81 -1.99 15.14
N ILE A 85 -5.33 -1.22 14.18
CA ILE A 85 -5.27 0.25 14.19
C ILE A 85 -5.97 0.82 15.43
N TYR A 86 -7.07 0.21 15.86
CA TYR A 86 -7.81 0.64 17.05
C TYR A 86 -7.02 0.40 18.35
N LEU A 87 -6.16 -0.63 18.38
CA LEU A 87 -5.29 -0.92 19.52
C LEU A 87 -4.08 0.03 19.59
N ILE A 88 -3.78 0.76 18.53
CA ILE A 88 -2.69 1.74 18.53
C ILE A 88 -3.08 2.92 19.42
N SER A 89 -2.24 3.19 20.41
CA SER A 89 -2.33 4.41 21.21
C SER A 89 -1.89 5.60 20.37
N TRP A 90 -2.88 6.33 19.84
CA TRP A 90 -2.62 7.55 19.08
C TRP A 90 -1.99 8.62 19.99
N PRO A 91 -0.94 9.32 19.52
CA PRO A 91 -0.36 10.42 20.28
C PRO A 91 -1.43 11.49 20.51
N SER A 92 -1.40 12.09 21.70
CA SER A 92 -2.31 13.19 22.01
C SER A 92 -2.09 14.37 21.06
N TYR A 93 -3.13 15.16 20.79
CA TYR A 93 -3.02 16.38 19.98
C TYR A 93 -1.90 17.31 20.46
N LYS A 94 -1.68 17.38 21.78
CA LYS A 94 -0.58 18.16 22.38
C LYS A 94 0.79 17.62 21.99
N GLN A 95 0.98 16.29 22.01
CA GLN A 95 2.24 15.67 21.58
C GLN A 95 2.49 15.91 20.09
N ILE A 96 1.47 15.75 19.25
CA ILE A 96 1.56 16.02 17.82
C ILE A 96 1.98 17.49 17.57
N PHE A 97 1.30 18.43 18.23
CA PHE A 97 1.62 19.86 18.09
C PHE A 97 3.05 20.19 18.55
N LEU A 98 3.47 19.64 19.69
CA LEU A 98 4.84 19.85 20.19
C LEU A 98 5.89 19.26 19.24
N GLN A 99 5.64 18.08 18.67
CA GLN A 99 6.54 17.47 17.69
C GLN A 99 6.63 18.30 16.40
N ILE A 100 5.50 18.79 15.89
CA ILE A 100 5.49 19.68 14.71
C ILE A 100 6.30 20.94 14.99
N PHE A 101 6.05 21.58 16.15
CA PHE A 101 6.76 22.78 16.55
C PHE A 101 8.27 22.53 16.73
N GLN A 102 8.64 21.39 17.30
CA GLN A 102 10.03 20.99 17.46
C GLN A 102 10.73 20.77 16.11
N VAL A 103 10.11 20.08 15.18
CA VAL A 103 10.65 19.88 13.82
C VAL A 103 10.80 21.22 13.10
N PHE A 104 9.81 22.10 13.24
CA PHE A 104 9.86 23.44 12.64
C PHE A 104 11.02 24.28 13.21
N LEU A 105 11.16 24.36 14.53
CA LEU A 105 12.26 25.08 15.17
C LEU A 105 13.63 24.51 14.80
N PHE A 106 13.76 23.18 14.78
CA PHE A 106 15.01 22.52 14.39
C PHE A 106 15.40 22.90 12.96
N THR A 107 14.43 22.88 12.04
CA THR A 107 14.66 23.24 10.64
C THR A 107 15.10 24.70 10.52
N LEU A 108 14.47 25.62 11.26
CA LEU A 108 14.81 27.04 11.25
C LEU A 108 16.23 27.28 11.80
N ILE A 109 16.58 26.62 12.91
CA ILE A 109 17.94 26.70 13.47
C ILE A 109 18.97 26.19 12.45
N LEU A 110 18.69 25.05 11.80
CA LEU A 110 19.56 24.49 10.78
C LEU A 110 19.77 25.47 9.63
N GLU A 111 18.70 26.10 9.13
CA GLU A 111 18.76 27.10 8.06
C GLU A 111 19.62 28.30 8.46
N VAL A 112 19.44 28.83 9.68
CA VAL A 112 20.25 29.93 10.20
C VAL A 112 21.73 29.55 10.31
N VAL A 113 22.02 28.33 10.78
CA VAL A 113 23.40 27.84 10.86
C VAL A 113 24.02 27.71 9.47
N ILE A 114 23.29 27.16 8.50
CA ILE A 114 23.76 27.06 7.12
C ILE A 114 24.02 28.45 6.55
N TYR A 115 23.09 29.39 6.70
CA TYR A 115 23.26 30.76 6.22
C TYR A 115 24.46 31.46 6.86
N PHE A 116 24.64 31.29 8.17
CA PHE A 116 25.79 31.85 8.90
C PHE A 116 27.12 31.25 8.43
N LEU A 117 27.17 29.93 8.21
CA LEU A 117 28.37 29.26 7.69
C LEU A 117 28.67 29.70 6.26
N SER A 118 27.67 29.85 5.39
CA SER A 118 27.86 30.39 4.04
C SER A 118 28.38 31.83 4.09
N TYR A 119 27.82 32.68 4.95
CA TYR A 119 28.30 34.05 5.13
C TYR A 119 29.76 34.09 5.61
N LEU A 120 30.13 33.25 6.58
CA LEU A 120 31.51 33.14 7.04
C LEU A 120 32.43 32.61 5.94
N TYR A 121 31.98 31.63 5.16
CA TYR A 121 32.74 31.10 4.03
C TYR A 121 33.07 32.20 3.01
N ASP A 122 32.06 32.98 2.60
CA ASP A 122 32.24 34.12 1.68
C ASP A 122 33.16 35.23 2.22
N LYS A 123 33.29 35.34 3.55
CA LYS A 123 34.14 36.37 4.20
C LYS A 123 35.55 35.89 4.53
N VAL A 124 35.73 34.60 4.79
CA VAL A 124 36.99 34.03 5.28
C VAL A 124 37.80 33.39 4.16
N ASP A 125 37.16 32.92 3.08
CA ASP A 125 37.84 32.38 1.91
C ASP A 125 37.82 33.42 0.76
N PRO A 126 38.90 34.18 0.51
CA PRO A 126 38.96 35.17 -0.58
C PRO A 126 39.15 34.55 -1.97
N VAL A 127 38.89 33.25 -2.15
CA VAL A 127 39.02 32.58 -3.43
C VAL A 127 37.69 32.64 -4.17
N PHE A 128 37.36 33.81 -4.67
CA PHE A 128 36.87 34.09 -6.03
C PHE A 128 36.33 35.54 -6.07
N PRO A 129 37.10 36.53 -6.57
CA PRO A 129 36.47 37.74 -7.04
C PRO A 129 35.55 37.36 -8.19
N LEU A 130 34.26 37.68 -8.00
CA LEU A 130 33.25 37.76 -9.04
C LEU A 130 33.85 38.36 -10.32
N LEU A 131 33.84 37.56 -11.39
CA LEU A 131 33.83 38.02 -12.77
C LEU A 131 32.38 37.90 -13.26
#